data_AF-A0A960V732-F1
#
_entry.id   AF-A0A960V732-F1
#
_cell.length_a   1.000
_cell.length_b   1.000
_cell.length_c   1.000
_cell.angle_alpha   90.00
_cell.angle_beta   90.00
_cell.angle_gamma   90.00
#
_symmetry.space_group_name_H-M   'P 1'
#
loop_
_entity.id
_entity.type
_entity.pdbx_description
1 polymer ?
#
loop_
_entity_poly.entity_id
_entity_poly.type
_entity_poly.pdbx_seq_one_letter_code
_entity_poly.pdbx_strand_id
1 'polypeptide(L)'
;MKNIMISFIILMVTSFTSISAEKLSCDDLTDIANTLDEVSAALKSAGKIEEDSEPDKALRDILDALHQLVKAEKGEKALAANVKSMEKAWQAMNWKAFRQSLDRVIGSIDKINHRDCD
;
A
#
# COMPACT_ATOMS: atom_id res chain seq x y z
N MET A 1 -12.28 63.98 17.93
CA MET A 1 -11.79 63.43 16.64
C MET A 1 -10.42 62.82 16.84
N LYS A 2 -10.31 61.49 16.93
CA LYS A 2 -9.12 60.72 16.55
C LYS A 2 -9.44 59.22 16.67
N ASN A 3 -10.07 58.69 15.63
CA ASN A 3 -10.12 57.25 15.39
C ASN A 3 -8.95 56.96 14.46
N ILE A 4 -7.86 56.40 14.99
CA ILE A 4 -6.67 56.05 14.21
C ILE A 4 -6.45 54.53 14.31
N MET A 5 -6.40 53.94 13.12
CA MET A 5 -5.73 52.71 12.71
C MET A 5 -6.26 51.38 13.23
N ILE A 6 -7.22 50.90 12.43
CA ILE A 6 -7.36 49.51 11.98
C ILE A 6 -6.02 48.94 11.48
N SER A 7 -5.89 47.62 11.67
CA SER A 7 -4.95 46.68 11.05
C SER A 7 -3.52 46.65 11.59
N PHE A 8 -3.30 45.72 12.52
CA PHE A 8 -2.10 44.90 12.49
C PHE A 8 -2.49 43.46 12.20
N ILE A 9 -2.10 43.03 11.01
CA ILE A 9 -2.30 41.71 10.42
C ILE A 9 -1.69 40.66 11.34
N ILE A 10 -2.55 39.78 11.86
CA ILE A 10 -2.16 38.57 12.58
C ILE A 10 -1.47 37.65 11.56
N LEU A 11 -0.13 37.69 11.55
CA LEU A 11 0.68 36.73 10.81
C LEU A 11 0.69 35.42 11.63
N MET A 12 -0.38 34.63 11.48
CA MET A 12 -0.37 33.22 11.88
C MET A 12 0.64 32.51 10.98
N VAL A 13 1.87 32.38 11.47
CA VAL A 13 2.84 31.42 10.96
C VAL A 13 2.24 30.04 11.25
N THR A 14 1.50 29.49 10.29
CA THR A 14 1.08 28.10 10.32
C THR A 14 2.34 27.26 10.29
N SER A 15 2.73 26.74 11.45
CA SER A 15 3.71 25.68 11.57
C SER A 15 3.24 24.53 10.68
N PHE A 16 3.86 24.39 9.51
CA PHE A 16 3.76 23.19 8.71
C PHE A 16 4.45 22.08 9.52
N THR A 17 3.69 21.39 10.38
CA THR A 17 4.13 20.11 10.91
C THR A 17 4.23 19.19 9.70
N SER A 18 5.47 18.90 9.33
CA SER A 18 5.77 17.92 8.30
C SER A 18 5.32 16.57 8.88
N ILE A 19 4.13 16.11 8.51
CA ILE A 19 3.70 14.74 8.80
C ILE A 19 4.61 13.86 7.95
N SER A 20 5.73 13.45 8.54
CA SER A 20 6.53 12.35 8.01
C SER A 20 5.60 11.16 8.03
N ALA A 21 5.25 10.64 6.86
CA ALA A 21 4.65 9.31 6.80
C ALA A 21 5.71 8.38 7.36
N GLU A 22 5.46 7.84 8.55
CA GLU A 22 6.35 6.87 9.16
C GLU A 22 6.46 5.69 8.20
N LYS A 23 7.70 5.34 7.85
CA LYS A 23 7.98 4.08 7.16
C LYS A 23 7.55 2.94 8.08
N LEU A 24 7.15 1.82 7.49
CA LEU A 24 6.81 0.65 8.29
C LEU A 24 8.03 0.09 9.00
N SER A 25 7.80 -0.59 10.13
CA SER A 25 8.87 -1.30 10.80
C SER A 25 9.27 -2.55 10.02
N CYS A 26 10.47 -3.05 10.28
CA CYS A 26 10.98 -4.29 9.70
C CYS A 26 10.11 -5.51 10.02
N ASP A 27 9.58 -5.54 11.24
CA ASP A 27 8.67 -6.59 11.69
C ASP A 27 7.35 -6.51 10.90
N ASP A 28 6.79 -5.31 10.71
CA ASP A 28 5.57 -5.12 9.90
C ASP A 28 5.79 -5.55 8.43
N LEU A 29 6.92 -5.18 7.83
CA LEU A 29 7.23 -5.55 6.45
C LEU A 29 7.38 -7.08 6.30
N THR A 30 8.03 -7.72 7.26
CA THR A 30 8.21 -9.17 7.31
C THR A 30 6.86 -9.89 7.47
N ASP A 31 6.02 -9.42 8.38
CA ASP A 31 4.69 -10.01 8.63
C ASP A 31 3.78 -9.87 7.41
N ILE A 32 3.81 -8.72 6.72
CA ILE A 32 3.07 -8.52 5.49
C ILE A 32 3.58 -9.47 4.39
N ALA A 33 4.90 -9.59 4.19
CA ALA A 33 5.47 -10.48 3.19
C ALA A 33 5.05 -11.94 3.44
N ASN A 34 5.19 -12.42 4.68
CA ASN A 34 4.79 -13.77 5.08
C ASN A 34 3.30 -14.03 4.86
N THR A 35 2.45 -13.07 5.25
CA THR A 35 0.99 -13.16 5.05
C THR A 35 0.65 -13.27 3.57
N LEU A 36 1.30 -12.49 2.71
CA LEU A 36 1.08 -12.52 1.27
C LEU A 36 1.59 -13.82 0.64
N ASP A 37 2.67 -14.40 1.16
CA ASP A 37 3.15 -15.73 0.76
C ASP A 37 2.14 -16.83 1.09
N GLU A 38 1.54 -16.79 2.28
CA GLU A 38 0.46 -17.70 2.67
C GLU A 38 -0.75 -17.56 1.74
N VAL A 39 -1.13 -16.33 1.40
CA VAL A 39 -2.19 -16.06 0.41
C VAL A 39 -1.81 -16.59 -0.97
N SER A 40 -0.56 -16.40 -1.42
CA SER A 40 -0.08 -16.93 -2.71
C SER A 40 -0.16 -18.47 -2.74
N ALA A 41 0.23 -19.12 -1.65
CA ALA A 41 0.12 -20.58 -1.49
C ALA A 41 -1.34 -21.04 -1.53
N ALA A 42 -2.23 -20.39 -0.78
CA ALA A 42 -3.65 -20.70 -0.78
C ALA A 42 -4.25 -20.55 -2.19
N LEU A 43 -3.94 -19.46 -2.90
CA LEU A 43 -4.40 -19.20 -4.27
C LEU A 43 -3.84 -20.16 -5.33
N LYS A 44 -2.70 -20.81 -5.08
CA LYS A 44 -2.20 -21.87 -5.96
C LYS A 44 -3.08 -23.12 -5.88
N SER A 45 -3.67 -23.39 -4.70
CA SER A 45 -4.58 -24.51 -4.46
C SER A 45 -6.05 -24.18 -4.75
N ALA A 46 -6.44 -22.91 -4.57
CA ALA A 46 -7.75 -22.42 -4.94
C ALA A 46 -7.89 -22.42 -6.47
N GLY A 47 -9.02 -22.93 -6.95
CA GLY A 47 -9.34 -22.92 -8.37
C GLY A 47 -9.61 -21.49 -8.89
N LYS A 48 -10.65 -21.34 -9.71
CA LYS A 48 -11.13 -20.00 -10.05
C LYS A 48 -11.88 -19.44 -8.84
N ILE A 49 -11.56 -18.20 -8.47
CA ILE A 49 -12.37 -17.43 -7.52
C ILE A 49 -13.51 -16.79 -8.32
N GLU A 50 -14.72 -16.83 -7.75
CA GLU A 50 -15.91 -16.23 -8.34
C GLU A 50 -16.00 -14.76 -7.92
N GLU A 51 -16.49 -13.91 -8.83
CA GLU A 51 -16.70 -12.48 -8.55
C GLU A 51 -17.71 -12.32 -7.41
N ASP A 52 -17.47 -11.36 -6.51
CA ASP A 52 -18.29 -11.08 -5.32
C ASP A 52 -18.38 -12.22 -4.29
N SER A 53 -17.61 -13.30 -4.47
CA SER A 53 -17.47 -14.35 -3.45
C SER A 53 -16.71 -13.84 -2.21
N GLU A 54 -16.84 -14.53 -1.08
CA GLU A 54 -16.08 -14.17 0.13
C GLU A 54 -14.55 -14.14 -0.10
N PRO A 55 -13.94 -15.10 -0.83
CA PRO A 55 -12.53 -15.01 -1.22
C PRO A 55 -12.22 -13.76 -2.06
N ASP A 56 -13.11 -13.37 -2.98
CA ASP A 56 -12.92 -12.18 -3.82
C ASP A 56 -12.91 -10.88 -3.00
N LYS A 57 -13.83 -10.77 -2.03
CA LYS A 57 -13.86 -9.63 -1.09
C LYS A 57 -12.60 -9.57 -0.23
N ALA A 58 -12.13 -10.71 0.28
CA ALA A 58 -10.88 -10.76 1.03
C ALA A 58 -9.68 -10.33 0.19
N LEU A 59 -9.63 -10.69 -1.09
CA LEU A 59 -8.58 -10.20 -2.00
C LEU A 59 -8.66 -8.69 -2.26
N ARG A 60 -9.88 -8.13 -2.33
CA ARG A 60 -10.07 -6.68 -2.41
C ARG A 60 -9.53 -5.98 -1.17
N ASP A 61 -9.80 -6.50 0.03
CA ASP A 61 -9.28 -5.93 1.28
C ASP A 61 -7.74 -5.98 1.34
N ILE A 62 -7.13 -7.06 0.82
CA ILE A 62 -5.67 -7.16 0.64
C ILE A 62 -5.15 -6.09 -0.33
N LEU A 63 -5.82 -5.88 -1.47
CA LEU A 63 -5.44 -4.83 -2.42
C LEU A 63 -5.51 -3.44 -1.77
N ASP A 64 -6.55 -3.16 -1.00
CA ASP A 64 -6.70 -1.89 -0.28
C ASP A 64 -5.58 -1.69 0.75
N ALA A 65 -5.22 -2.73 1.50
CA ALA A 65 -4.07 -2.71 2.42
C ALA A 65 -2.75 -2.46 1.67
N LEU A 66 -2.53 -3.13 0.54
CA LEU A 66 -1.34 -2.93 -0.30
C LEU A 66 -1.27 -1.50 -0.88
N HIS A 67 -2.41 -0.89 -1.21
CA HIS A 67 -2.44 0.51 -1.61
C HIS A 67 -2.08 1.46 -0.46
N GLN A 68 -2.40 1.12 0.79
CA GLN A 68 -1.96 1.87 1.96
C GLN A 68 -0.46 1.70 2.20
N LEU A 69 0.06 0.47 2.07
CA LEU A 69 1.49 0.19 2.13
C LEU A 69 2.28 1.02 1.11
N VAL A 70 1.83 1.09 -0.15
CA VAL A 70 2.45 1.92 -1.19
C VAL A 70 2.47 3.41 -0.82
N LYS A 71 1.47 3.89 -0.08
CA LYS A 71 1.43 5.28 0.40
C LYS A 71 2.40 5.53 1.56
N ALA A 72 2.60 4.53 2.42
CA ALA A 72 3.56 4.58 3.52
C ALA A 72 5.01 4.52 3.00
N GLU A 73 5.30 3.58 2.09
CA GLU A 73 6.60 3.39 1.45
C GLU A 73 6.80 4.34 0.25
N LYS A 74 6.76 5.64 0.54
CA LYS A 74 6.92 6.69 -0.47
C LYS A 74 8.24 6.51 -1.23
N GLY A 75 8.15 6.48 -2.56
CA GLY A 75 9.32 6.36 -3.44
C GLY A 75 9.49 4.97 -4.05
N GLU A 76 8.78 3.96 -3.54
CA GLU A 76 8.84 2.58 -4.05
C GLU A 76 8.02 2.40 -5.34
N LYS A 77 8.52 2.96 -6.44
CA LYS A 77 7.87 2.92 -7.76
C LYS A 77 7.60 1.49 -8.23
N ALA A 78 8.50 0.56 -7.92
CA ALA A 78 8.34 -0.85 -8.28
C ALA A 78 7.15 -1.49 -7.53
N LEU A 79 7.07 -1.29 -6.21
CA LEU A 79 5.95 -1.76 -5.39
C LEU A 79 4.62 -1.18 -5.90
N ALA A 80 4.57 0.15 -6.12
CA ALA A 80 3.38 0.82 -6.65
C ALA A 80 2.92 0.25 -8.00
N ALA A 81 3.86 -0.02 -8.92
CA ALA A 81 3.56 -0.60 -10.23
C ALA A 81 3.07 -2.06 -10.14
N ASN A 82 3.63 -2.84 -9.21
CA ASN A 82 3.25 -4.24 -9.01
C ASN A 82 1.86 -4.35 -8.38
N VAL A 83 1.54 -3.53 -7.36
CA VAL A 83 0.20 -3.46 -6.76
C VAL A 83 -0.85 -3.05 -7.80
N LYS A 84 -0.56 -2.03 -8.63
CA LYS A 84 -1.46 -1.63 -9.71
C LYS A 84 -1.66 -2.72 -10.77
N SER A 85 -0.62 -3.49 -11.07
CA SER A 85 -0.72 -4.63 -11.98
C SER A 85 -1.58 -5.75 -11.40
N MET A 86 -1.47 -5.98 -10.09
CA MET A 86 -2.28 -6.95 -9.34
C MET A 86 -3.76 -6.53 -9.32
N GLU A 87 -4.06 -5.27 -9.02
CA GLU A 87 -5.42 -4.71 -9.03
C GLU A 87 -6.09 -4.87 -10.41
N LYS A 88 -5.38 -4.52 -11.49
CA LYS A 88 -5.90 -4.71 -12.86
C LYS A 88 -6.18 -6.17 -13.19
N ALA A 89 -5.34 -7.08 -12.73
CA ALA A 89 -5.53 -8.51 -12.96
C ALA A 89 -6.73 -9.05 -12.17
N TRP A 90 -6.96 -8.54 -10.96
CA TRP A 90 -8.14 -8.84 -10.15
C TRP A 90 -9.42 -8.35 -10.81
N GLN A 91 -9.49 -7.07 -11.22
CA GLN A 91 -10.64 -6.50 -11.94
C GLN A 91 -10.98 -7.23 -13.25
N ALA A 92 -9.97 -7.81 -13.90
CA ALA A 92 -10.14 -8.59 -15.12
C ALA A 92 -10.43 -10.09 -14.86
N MET A 93 -10.56 -10.51 -13.60
CA MET A 93 -10.71 -11.91 -13.16
C MET A 93 -9.62 -12.84 -13.72
N ASN A 94 -8.43 -12.28 -14.00
CA ASN A 94 -7.32 -13.00 -14.57
C ASN A 94 -6.42 -13.56 -13.46
N TRP A 95 -6.85 -14.69 -12.88
CA TRP A 95 -6.20 -15.32 -11.73
C TRP A 95 -4.75 -15.76 -11.97
N LYS A 96 -4.35 -15.97 -13.23
CA LYS A 96 -2.94 -16.24 -13.57
C LYS A 96 -2.11 -14.97 -13.44
N ALA A 97 -2.56 -13.88 -14.04
CA ALA A 97 -1.88 -12.59 -13.96
C ALA A 97 -1.89 -12.00 -12.54
N PHE A 98 -2.96 -12.26 -11.78
CA PHE A 98 -3.08 -11.86 -10.37
C PHE A 98 -1.99 -12.52 -9.54
N ARG A 99 -1.87 -13.86 -9.57
CA ARG A 99 -0.83 -14.61 -8.85
C ARG A 99 0.58 -14.18 -9.21
N GLN A 100 0.86 -13.99 -10.50
CA GLN A 100 2.16 -13.46 -10.95
C GLN A 100 2.46 -12.06 -10.43
N SER A 101 1.44 -11.24 -10.21
CA SER A 101 1.61 -9.89 -9.68
C SER A 101 1.74 -9.89 -8.16
N LEU A 102 1.04 -10.78 -7.46
CA LEU A 102 1.22 -11.05 -6.03
C LEU A 102 2.67 -11.46 -5.73
N ASP A 103 3.23 -12.43 -6.46
CA ASP A 103 4.63 -12.85 -6.28
C ASP A 103 5.62 -11.68 -6.49
N ARG A 104 5.30 -10.74 -7.39
CA ARG A 104 6.11 -9.52 -7.61
C ARG A 104 5.94 -8.47 -6.52
N VAL A 105 4.77 -8.39 -5.88
CA VAL A 105 4.53 -7.53 -4.72
C VAL A 105 5.36 -8.04 -3.54
N ILE A 106 5.28 -9.34 -3.23
CA ILE A 106 6.08 -10.00 -2.18
C ILE A 106 7.57 -9.69 -2.38
N GLY A 107 8.12 -9.98 -3.57
CA GLY A 107 9.53 -9.69 -3.84
C GLY A 107 9.88 -8.19 -3.92
N SER A 108 8.90 -7.27 -3.94
CA SER A 108 9.16 -5.85 -3.76
C SER A 108 9.25 -5.48 -2.28
N ILE A 109 8.38 -6.06 -1.45
CA ILE A 109 8.38 -5.90 0.00
C ILE A 109 9.66 -6.48 0.58
N ASP A 110 10.07 -7.67 0.16
CA ASP A 110 11.34 -8.29 0.59
C ASP A 110 12.55 -7.41 0.28
N LYS A 111 12.55 -6.72 -0.87
CA LYS A 111 13.64 -5.80 -1.23
C LYS A 111 13.65 -4.55 -0.38
N ILE A 112 12.49 -4.05 0.01
CA ILE A 112 12.36 -2.91 0.92
C ILE A 112 12.86 -3.34 2.30
N ASN A 113 12.42 -4.50 2.78
CA ASN A 113 12.85 -5.10 4.04
C ASN A 113 14.38 -5.27 4.06
N HIS A 114 14.96 -5.95 3.07
CA HIS A 114 16.41 -6.15 2.96
C HIS A 114 17.21 -4.83 2.89
N ARG A 115 16.62 -3.75 2.35
CA ARG A 115 17.31 -2.45 2.30
C ARG A 115 17.26 -1.70 3.62
N ASP A 116 16.10 -1.73 4.29
CA ASP A 116 15.83 -0.89 5.44
C ASP A 116 16.16 -1.61 6.77
N CYS A 117 16.35 -2.94 6.75
CA CYS A 117 16.42 -3.79 7.95
C CYS A 117 17.66 -4.68 8.05
N ASP A 118 18.35 -4.94 6.94
CA ASP A 118 19.65 -5.65 6.91
C ASP A 118 20.81 -4.65 6.70
#